data_AF-A0A3D1IER2-F1
#
_entry.id   AF-A0A3D1IER2-F1
#
_cell.length_a   1.000
_cell.length_b   1.000
_cell.length_c   1.000
_cell.angle_alpha   90.00
_cell.angle_beta   90.00
_cell.angle_gamma   90.00
#
_symmetry.space_group_name_H-M   'P 1'
#
loop_
_entity.id
_entity.type
_entity.pdbx_description
1 polymer ?
#
loop_
_entity_poly.entity_id
_entity_poly.type
_entity_poly.pdbx_seq_one_letter_code
_entity_poly.pdbx_strand_id
1 'polypeptide(L)'
;MPAHVPAWLVRTALLGDPLPPAILTLALKRNLAMQGPFSEFNGRKYLSTERIALIKFALQQSEDTTLKSLVNDHPEPAYHCGRLLAVLEQIQRAALGDINATVVDRYYGAACASPGTILGNLVNDAQAHLSKLRKEKGDYWAQAKLADILTAIGESFPLTLTLREQGYFALGFYHQKAEDMKAAKDRKEKSTSNEDSQKEQA
;
A
#
# COMPACT_ATOMS: atom_id res chain seq x y z
N MET A 1 22.70 9.66 -7.21
CA MET A 1 22.63 8.17 -7.27
C MET A 1 24.06 7.65 -7.29
N PRO A 2 24.41 6.57 -6.59
CA PRO A 2 25.75 6.00 -6.68
C PRO A 2 26.08 5.59 -8.13
N ALA A 3 27.31 5.82 -8.58
CA ALA A 3 27.71 5.65 -9.98
C ALA A 3 27.58 4.20 -10.51
N HIS A 4 27.58 3.20 -9.62
CA HIS A 4 27.52 1.78 -9.97
C HIS A 4 26.10 1.23 -10.17
N VAL A 5 25.05 1.96 -9.76
CA VAL A 5 23.66 1.47 -9.84
C VAL A 5 23.23 1.18 -11.29
N PRO A 6 23.46 2.06 -12.29
CA PRO A 6 23.11 1.76 -13.68
C PRO A 6 23.82 0.51 -14.20
N ALA A 7 25.11 0.35 -13.89
CA ALA A 7 25.88 -0.82 -14.32
C ALA A 7 25.31 -2.12 -13.74
N TRP A 8 24.93 -2.14 -12.46
CA TRP A 8 24.31 -3.31 -11.83
C TRP A 8 22.97 -3.67 -12.47
N LEU A 9 22.11 -2.68 -12.74
CA LEU A 9 20.81 -2.91 -13.37
C LEU A 9 20.96 -3.45 -14.79
N VAL A 10 21.88 -2.90 -15.59
CA VAL A 10 22.15 -3.36 -16.96
C VAL A 10 22.70 -4.78 -16.96
N ARG A 11 23.65 -5.10 -16.06
CA ARG A 11 24.17 -6.47 -15.94
C ARG A 11 23.10 -7.46 -15.53
N THR A 12 22.27 -7.12 -14.54
CA THR A 12 21.15 -7.97 -14.12
C THR A 12 20.19 -8.23 -15.28
N ALA A 13 19.84 -7.18 -16.04
CA ALA A 13 18.90 -7.29 -17.14
C ALA A 13 19.45 -8.09 -18.35
N LEU A 14 20.74 -7.94 -18.67
CA LEU A 14 21.35 -8.57 -19.85
C LEU A 14 21.97 -9.94 -19.56
N LEU A 15 22.52 -10.15 -18.37
CA LEU A 15 23.27 -11.35 -18.00
C LEU A 15 22.50 -12.26 -17.04
N GLY A 16 21.41 -11.78 -16.42
CA GLY A 16 20.70 -12.51 -15.38
C GLY A 16 21.45 -12.56 -14.04
N ASP A 17 22.50 -11.74 -13.86
CA ASP A 17 23.21 -11.61 -12.58
C ASP A 17 22.24 -11.21 -11.45
N PRO A 18 22.39 -11.73 -10.22
CA PRO A 18 21.54 -11.30 -9.12
C PRO A 18 21.79 -9.83 -8.77
N LEU A 19 20.71 -9.14 -8.42
CA LEU A 19 20.74 -7.74 -8.00
C LEU A 19 21.41 -7.62 -6.63
N PRO A 20 22.38 -6.71 -6.48
CA PRO A 20 23.05 -6.52 -5.20
C PRO A 20 22.06 -6.12 -4.08
N PRO A 21 22.22 -6.63 -2.84
CA PRO A 21 21.35 -6.30 -1.72
C PRO A 21 21.22 -4.80 -1.44
N ALA A 22 22.25 -4.01 -1.79
CA ALA A 22 22.25 -2.56 -1.68
C ALA A 22 21.10 -1.89 -2.46
N ILE A 23 20.58 -2.51 -3.52
CA ILE A 23 19.48 -1.94 -4.30
C ILE A 23 18.18 -1.88 -3.50
N LEU A 24 17.88 -2.88 -2.65
CA LEU A 24 16.73 -2.82 -1.75
C LEU A 24 16.84 -1.60 -0.83
N THR A 25 18.01 -1.42 -0.22
CA THR A 25 18.30 -0.29 0.66
C THR A 25 18.12 1.05 -0.05
N LEU A 26 18.64 1.18 -1.26
CA LEU A 26 18.56 2.41 -2.04
C LEU A 26 17.12 2.71 -2.48
N ALA A 27 16.38 1.69 -2.92
CA ALA A 27 14.98 1.81 -3.32
C ALA A 27 14.10 2.22 -2.14
N LEU A 28 14.28 1.60 -0.96
CA LEU A 28 13.54 1.94 0.25
C LEU A 28 13.89 3.34 0.77
N LYS A 29 15.18 3.69 0.84
CA LYS A 29 15.60 5.05 1.21
C LYS A 29 15.00 6.09 0.29
N ARG A 30 14.98 5.83 -1.02
CA ARG A 30 14.32 6.71 -1.99
C ARG A 30 12.82 6.78 -1.75
N ASN A 31 12.19 5.65 -1.43
CA ASN A 31 10.76 5.60 -1.13
C ASN A 31 10.39 6.45 0.09
N LEU A 32 11.17 6.34 1.17
CA LEU A 32 10.98 7.10 2.40
C LEU A 32 11.28 8.59 2.20
N ALA A 33 12.33 8.93 1.44
CA ALA A 33 12.69 10.32 1.13
C ALA A 33 11.61 11.07 0.33
N MET A 34 10.82 10.36 -0.47
CA MET A 34 9.68 10.90 -1.21
C MET A 34 8.40 10.96 -0.35
N GLN A 35 8.52 10.82 0.97
CA GLN A 35 7.40 10.78 1.91
C GLN A 35 6.38 9.67 1.59
N GLY A 36 6.86 8.55 1.06
CA GLY A 36 6.06 7.36 0.79
C GLY A 36 6.01 6.96 -0.69
N PRO A 37 5.06 6.09 -1.07
CA PRO A 37 5.06 5.37 -2.34
C PRO A 37 4.53 6.22 -3.49
N PHE A 38 4.27 7.50 -3.25
CA PHE A 38 3.69 8.39 -4.23
C PHE A 38 4.75 9.25 -4.90
N SER A 39 4.59 9.44 -6.19
CA SER A 39 5.32 10.41 -7.00
C SER A 39 4.34 11.46 -7.53
N GLU A 40 4.85 12.62 -7.92
CA GLU A 40 4.05 13.68 -8.52
C GLU A 40 4.55 13.99 -9.92
N PHE A 41 3.61 14.12 -10.85
CA PHE A 41 3.88 14.54 -12.23
C PHE A 41 2.72 15.40 -12.70
N ASN A 42 3.02 16.59 -13.23
CA ASN A 42 2.01 17.59 -13.64
C ASN A 42 0.95 17.88 -12.55
N GLY A 43 1.39 18.01 -11.29
CA GLY A 43 0.50 18.27 -10.14
C GLY A 43 -0.42 17.10 -9.75
N ARG A 44 -0.27 15.93 -10.39
CA ARG A 44 -1.02 14.72 -10.04
C ARG A 44 -0.16 13.76 -9.27
N LYS A 45 -0.67 13.34 -8.11
CA LYS A 45 -0.05 12.32 -7.27
C LYS A 45 -0.43 10.94 -7.77
N TYR A 46 0.55 10.08 -8.01
CA TYR A 46 0.36 8.70 -8.46
C TYR A 46 1.23 7.74 -7.67
N LEU A 47 0.82 6.48 -7.63
CA LEU A 47 1.58 5.42 -6.98
C LEU A 47 2.78 5.05 -7.87
N SER A 48 4.01 5.19 -7.35
CA SER A 48 5.24 4.99 -8.13
C SER A 48 5.49 3.51 -8.34
N THR A 49 5.05 3.01 -9.49
CA THR A 49 5.22 1.62 -9.90
C THR A 49 6.69 1.25 -10.05
N GLU A 50 7.55 2.20 -10.42
CA GLU A 50 8.98 1.98 -10.66
C GLU A 50 9.72 1.60 -9.37
N ARG A 51 9.46 2.35 -8.29
CA ARG A 51 10.06 2.09 -6.98
C ARG A 51 9.59 0.78 -6.40
N ILE A 52 8.30 0.50 -6.50
CA ILE A 52 7.73 -0.74 -5.98
C ILE A 52 8.18 -1.95 -6.80
N ALA A 53 8.31 -1.82 -8.12
CA ALA A 53 8.86 -2.88 -8.97
C ALA A 53 10.30 -3.22 -8.56
N LEU A 54 11.14 -2.22 -8.28
CA LEU A 54 12.50 -2.45 -7.78
C LEU A 54 12.52 -3.10 -6.39
N ILE A 55 11.67 -2.65 -5.47
CA ILE A 55 11.55 -3.25 -4.13
C ILE A 55 11.11 -4.71 -4.25
N LYS A 56 10.06 -4.98 -5.03
CA LYS A 56 9.54 -6.32 -5.29
C LYS A 56 10.61 -7.22 -5.91
N PHE A 57 11.30 -6.76 -6.95
CA PHE A 57 12.35 -7.53 -7.61
C PHE A 57 13.52 -7.86 -6.67
N ALA A 58 13.89 -6.92 -5.80
CA ALA A 58 14.94 -7.15 -4.81
C ALA A 58 14.51 -8.15 -3.71
N LEU A 59 13.22 -8.19 -3.35
CA LEU A 59 12.68 -9.18 -2.40
C LEU A 59 12.57 -10.57 -3.02
N GLN A 60 12.08 -10.67 -4.27
CA GLN A 60 11.88 -11.94 -4.97
C GLN A 60 13.18 -12.68 -5.30
N GLN A 61 14.33 -12.01 -5.34
CA GLN A 61 15.59 -12.74 -5.52
C GLN A 61 16.04 -13.51 -4.28
N SER A 62 15.45 -13.19 -3.14
CA SER A 62 15.71 -13.92 -1.91
C SER A 62 14.68 -15.01 -1.60
N GLU A 63 13.60 -15.12 -2.39
CA GLU A 63 12.49 -16.06 -2.16
C GLU A 63 11.80 -16.47 -3.46
N ASP A 64 11.46 -17.75 -3.61
CA ASP A 64 10.63 -18.28 -4.72
C ASP A 64 9.15 -17.85 -4.67
N THR A 65 8.85 -16.71 -4.04
CA THR A 65 7.49 -16.23 -3.83
C THR A 65 7.02 -15.43 -5.05
N THR A 66 6.03 -15.94 -5.77
CA THR A 66 5.40 -15.23 -6.90
C THR A 66 4.38 -14.21 -6.38
N LEU A 67 4.87 -13.08 -5.86
CA LEU A 67 4.03 -12.00 -5.31
C LEU A 67 3.34 -11.19 -6.43
N LYS A 68 2.37 -11.79 -7.13
CA LYS A 68 1.69 -11.17 -8.29
C LYS A 68 0.53 -10.25 -7.92
N SER A 69 -0.10 -10.44 -6.77
CA SER A 69 -1.32 -9.73 -6.35
C SER A 69 -1.41 -9.58 -4.83
N LEU A 70 -2.49 -8.96 -4.36
CA LEU A 70 -2.84 -8.95 -2.94
C LEU A 70 -2.94 -10.39 -2.41
N VAL A 71 -2.15 -10.70 -1.37
CA VAL A 71 -2.17 -11.97 -0.63
C VAL A 71 -2.75 -11.70 0.76
N ASN A 72 -3.91 -12.27 1.09
CA ASN A 72 -4.56 -11.98 2.37
C ASN A 72 -3.91 -12.72 3.55
N ASP A 73 -3.30 -13.87 3.29
CA ASP A 73 -2.67 -14.79 4.24
C ASP A 73 -1.13 -14.77 4.16
N HIS A 74 -0.55 -13.64 3.77
CA HIS A 74 0.90 -13.49 3.69
C HIS A 74 1.55 -13.81 5.05
N PRO A 75 2.65 -14.59 5.12
CA PRO A 75 3.24 -15.01 6.39
C PRO A 75 3.90 -13.87 7.19
N GLU A 76 4.12 -12.72 6.55
CA GLU A 76 4.86 -11.59 7.13
C GLU A 76 3.92 -10.55 7.73
N PRO A 77 3.95 -10.31 9.05
CA PRO A 77 3.15 -9.26 9.69
C PRO A 77 3.42 -7.87 9.11
N ALA A 78 4.66 -7.60 8.71
CA ALA A 78 5.06 -6.35 8.08
C ALA A 78 4.27 -6.04 6.80
N TYR A 79 3.97 -7.07 6.00
CA TYR A 79 3.14 -6.93 4.80
C TYR A 79 1.72 -6.46 5.16
N HIS A 80 1.14 -7.03 6.21
CA HIS A 80 -0.19 -6.66 6.70
C HIS A 80 -0.22 -5.29 7.36
N CYS A 81 0.86 -4.87 8.03
CA CYS A 81 1.00 -3.48 8.50
C CYS A 81 0.93 -2.48 7.33
N GLY A 82 1.53 -2.80 6.19
CA GLY A 82 1.42 -2.02 4.96
C GLY A 82 -0.01 -1.97 4.42
N ARG A 83 -0.69 -3.12 4.35
CA ARG A 83 -2.12 -3.20 3.98
C ARG A 83 -2.98 -2.36 4.90
N LEU A 84 -2.75 -2.44 6.21
CA LEU A 84 -3.49 -1.71 7.23
C LEU A 84 -3.42 -0.20 6.98
N LEU A 85 -2.23 0.34 6.75
CA LEU A 85 -2.07 1.77 6.48
C LEU A 85 -2.83 2.21 5.22
N ALA A 86 -2.83 1.40 4.15
CA ALA A 86 -3.60 1.69 2.94
C ALA A 86 -5.12 1.72 3.21
N VAL A 87 -5.63 0.78 4.01
CA VAL A 87 -7.05 0.72 4.39
C VAL A 87 -7.44 1.88 5.29
N LEU A 88 -6.59 2.27 6.24
CA LEU A 88 -6.84 3.43 7.09
C LEU A 88 -6.98 4.72 6.26
N GLU A 89 -6.15 4.89 5.22
CA GLU A 89 -6.31 5.99 4.26
C GLU A 89 -7.63 5.91 3.49
N GLN A 90 -8.01 4.71 3.04
CA GLN A 90 -9.26 4.48 2.32
C GLN A 90 -10.47 4.85 3.19
N ILE A 91 -10.46 4.47 4.46
CA ILE A 91 -11.49 4.80 5.45
C ILE A 91 -11.56 6.30 5.67
N GLN A 92 -10.41 6.96 5.87
CA GLN A 92 -10.34 8.40 6.06
C GLN A 92 -10.96 9.15 4.88
N ARG A 93 -10.55 8.81 3.64
CA ARG A 93 -11.11 9.42 2.43
C ARG A 93 -12.60 9.12 2.25
N ALA A 94 -13.04 7.91 2.54
CA ALA A 94 -14.44 7.55 2.41
C ALA A 94 -15.34 8.33 3.41
N ALA A 95 -14.82 8.65 4.59
CA ALA A 95 -15.55 9.36 5.64
C ALA A 95 -15.49 10.89 5.50
N LEU A 96 -14.34 11.44 5.07
CA LEU A 96 -14.10 12.89 5.03
C LEU A 96 -14.23 13.48 3.63
N GLY A 97 -14.18 12.67 2.58
CA GLY A 97 -14.16 13.14 1.20
C GLY A 97 -12.78 13.66 0.80
N ASP A 98 -12.76 14.82 0.16
CA ASP A 98 -11.51 15.46 -0.28
C ASP A 98 -10.81 16.15 0.91
N ILE A 99 -9.55 15.77 1.16
CA ILE A 99 -8.77 16.24 2.30
C ILE A 99 -7.37 16.64 1.85
N ASN A 100 -6.83 17.72 2.43
CA ASN A 100 -5.53 18.28 2.07
C ASN A 100 -4.35 17.36 2.38
N ALA A 101 -4.47 16.54 3.43
CA ALA A 101 -3.43 15.61 3.85
C ALA A 101 -4.05 14.36 4.46
N THR A 102 -3.55 13.21 4.05
CA THR A 102 -3.99 11.90 4.51
C THR A 102 -3.09 11.37 5.62
N VAL A 103 -3.53 10.30 6.30
CA VAL A 103 -2.69 9.56 7.26
C VAL A 103 -1.40 9.04 6.61
N VAL A 104 -1.42 8.72 5.32
CA VAL A 104 -0.23 8.24 4.61
C VAL A 104 0.78 9.37 4.41
N ASP A 105 0.31 10.56 4.02
CA ASP A 105 1.20 11.72 3.82
C ASP A 105 1.98 12.09 5.08
N ARG A 106 1.37 11.87 6.25
CA ARG A 106 1.94 12.24 7.54
C ARG A 106 2.77 11.11 8.15
N TYR A 107 2.32 9.87 8.04
CA TYR A 107 2.81 8.78 8.87
C TYR A 107 3.47 7.63 8.10
N TYR A 108 3.53 7.64 6.76
CA TYR A 108 4.08 6.50 6.02
C TYR A 108 5.48 6.09 6.48
N GLY A 109 6.40 7.06 6.61
CA GLY A 109 7.77 6.77 7.02
C GLY A 109 7.86 6.21 8.44
N ALA A 110 7.11 6.79 9.37
CA ALA A 110 7.07 6.36 10.77
C ALA A 110 6.39 5.00 10.93
N ALA A 111 5.28 4.75 10.23
CA ALA A 111 4.57 3.47 10.23
C ALA A 111 5.40 2.36 9.58
N CYS A 112 6.18 2.67 8.55
CA CYS A 112 7.11 1.72 7.93
C CYS A 112 8.27 1.37 8.87
N ALA A 113 8.82 2.34 9.61
CA ALA A 113 9.95 2.09 10.51
C ALA A 113 9.54 1.44 11.85
N SER A 114 8.45 1.92 12.45
CA SER A 114 7.98 1.56 13.80
C SER A 114 6.45 1.40 13.84
N PRO A 115 5.90 0.32 13.26
CA PRO A 115 4.46 0.09 13.20
C PRO A 115 3.79 0.12 14.57
N GLY A 116 4.38 -0.53 15.57
CA GLY A 116 3.81 -0.65 16.92
C GLY A 116 3.62 0.67 17.66
N THR A 117 4.37 1.71 17.30
CA THR A 117 4.21 3.04 17.92
C THR A 117 3.09 3.86 17.28
N ILE A 118 2.80 3.64 16.00
CA ILE A 118 1.93 4.53 15.21
C ILE A 118 0.60 3.88 14.86
N LEU A 119 0.59 2.61 14.43
CA LEU A 119 -0.60 1.99 13.85
C LEU A 119 -1.74 1.82 14.86
N GLY A 120 -1.44 1.54 16.14
CA GLY A 120 -2.45 1.47 17.19
C GLY A 120 -3.23 2.80 17.34
N ASN A 121 -2.51 3.92 17.32
CA ASN A 121 -3.13 5.25 17.39
C ASN A 121 -3.98 5.53 16.14
N LEU A 122 -3.48 5.20 14.95
CA LEU A 122 -4.24 5.41 13.71
C LEU A 122 -5.52 4.54 13.64
N VAL A 123 -5.49 3.33 14.20
CA VAL A 123 -6.67 2.46 14.31
C VAL A 123 -7.71 3.07 15.26
N ASN A 124 -7.28 3.68 16.36
CA ASN A 124 -8.16 4.39 17.28
C ASN A 124 -8.77 5.64 16.61
N ASP A 125 -7.96 6.42 15.91
CA ASP A 125 -8.43 7.61 15.18
C ASP A 125 -9.46 7.24 14.10
N ALA A 126 -9.29 6.09 13.45
CA ALA A 126 -10.22 5.60 12.44
C ALA A 126 -11.61 5.23 12.98
N GLN A 127 -11.78 5.00 14.30
CA GLN A 127 -13.09 4.65 14.89
C GLN A 127 -14.14 5.74 14.69
N ALA A 128 -13.73 7.01 14.72
CA ALA A 128 -14.61 8.14 14.43
C ALA A 128 -15.07 8.12 12.95
N HIS A 129 -14.16 7.80 12.03
CA HIS A 129 -14.45 7.67 10.61
C HIS A 129 -15.38 6.49 10.31
N LEU A 130 -15.16 5.33 10.94
CA LEU A 130 -16.06 4.17 10.84
C LEU A 130 -17.47 4.50 11.34
N SER A 131 -17.56 5.17 12.49
CA SER A 131 -18.85 5.58 13.06
C SER A 131 -19.62 6.49 12.11
N LYS A 132 -18.93 7.40 11.42
CA LYS A 132 -19.51 8.28 10.40
C LYS A 132 -19.98 7.48 9.18
N LEU A 133 -19.13 6.60 8.63
CA LEU A 133 -19.47 5.74 7.49
C LEU A 133 -20.70 4.88 7.75
N ARG A 134 -20.80 4.28 8.94
CA ARG A 134 -21.97 3.45 9.30
C ARG A 134 -23.25 4.28 9.35
N LYS A 135 -23.20 5.49 9.90
CA LYS A 135 -24.37 6.38 10.01
C LYS A 135 -24.83 6.93 8.67
N GLU A 136 -23.90 7.35 7.82
CA GLU A 136 -24.21 8.06 6.57
C GLU A 136 -24.39 7.13 5.37
N LYS A 137 -23.63 6.03 5.31
CA LYS A 137 -23.58 5.14 4.14
C LYS A 137 -24.09 3.72 4.43
N GLY A 138 -24.33 3.37 5.70
CA GLY A 138 -24.66 1.99 6.08
C GLY A 138 -23.52 1.00 5.78
N ASP A 139 -22.30 1.49 5.60
CA ASP A 139 -21.16 0.71 5.13
C ASP A 139 -20.50 -0.09 6.26
N TYR A 140 -20.45 -1.41 6.10
CA TYR A 140 -19.75 -2.33 7.03
C TYR A 140 -18.43 -2.89 6.47
N TRP A 141 -18.15 -2.65 5.18
CA TRP A 141 -16.96 -3.19 4.51
C TRP A 141 -15.65 -2.77 5.21
N ALA A 142 -15.60 -1.54 5.73
CA ALA A 142 -14.41 -0.98 6.36
C ALA A 142 -14.04 -1.70 7.66
N GLN A 143 -15.05 -2.02 8.48
CA GLN A 143 -14.85 -2.74 9.73
C GLN A 143 -14.44 -4.20 9.46
N ALA A 144 -15.06 -4.85 8.48
CA ALA A 144 -14.69 -6.21 8.08
C ALA A 144 -13.25 -6.28 7.56
N LYS A 145 -12.83 -5.33 6.70
CA LYS A 145 -11.46 -5.29 6.15
C LYS A 145 -10.41 -4.99 7.24
N LEU A 146 -10.73 -4.12 8.20
CA LEU A 146 -9.85 -3.89 9.36
C LEU A 146 -9.70 -5.15 10.20
N ALA A 147 -10.79 -5.85 10.51
CA ALA A 147 -10.75 -7.07 11.30
C ALA A 147 -9.93 -8.18 10.63
N ASP A 148 -10.08 -8.37 9.32
CA ASP A 148 -9.28 -9.30 8.50
C ASP A 148 -7.78 -9.00 8.65
N ILE A 149 -7.37 -7.76 8.40
CA ILE A 149 -5.96 -7.38 8.43
C ILE A 149 -5.39 -7.46 9.85
N LEU A 150 -6.12 -7.02 10.87
CA LEU A 150 -5.67 -7.09 12.27
C LEU A 150 -5.51 -8.54 12.72
N THR A 151 -6.39 -9.44 12.27
CA THR A 151 -6.27 -10.88 12.54
C THR A 151 -5.02 -11.45 11.85
N ALA A 152 -4.71 -11.01 10.62
CA ALA A 152 -3.53 -11.46 9.89
C ALA A 152 -2.20 -10.91 10.46
N ILE A 153 -2.23 -9.77 11.15
CA ILE A 153 -1.06 -9.23 11.87
C ILE A 153 -0.72 -10.08 13.11
N GLY A 154 -1.73 -10.65 13.76
CA GLY A 154 -1.58 -11.46 14.97
C GLY A 154 -1.81 -10.65 16.26
N GLU A 155 -1.22 -11.09 17.36
CA GLU A 155 -1.51 -10.57 18.71
C GLU A 155 -1.01 -9.14 18.95
N SER A 156 0.06 -8.73 18.27
CA SER A 156 0.66 -7.41 18.46
C SER A 156 1.31 -6.88 17.19
N PHE A 157 1.38 -5.55 17.07
CA PHE A 157 2.14 -4.91 16.00
C PHE A 157 3.65 -5.08 16.24
N PRO A 158 4.44 -5.37 15.20
CA PRO A 158 5.90 -5.32 15.29
C PRO A 158 6.36 -3.94 15.76
N LEU A 159 7.22 -3.90 16.79
CA LEU A 159 7.70 -2.64 17.37
C LEU A 159 8.52 -1.82 16.37
N THR A 160 9.41 -2.49 15.63
CA THR A 160 10.24 -1.94 14.56
C THR A 160 10.36 -2.95 13.42
N LEU A 161 10.59 -2.45 12.20
CA LEU A 161 10.82 -3.30 11.03
C LEU A 161 12.27 -3.22 10.56
N THR A 162 12.87 -4.38 10.28
CA THR A 162 14.11 -4.51 9.52
C THR A 162 13.92 -3.97 8.10
N LEU A 163 15.03 -3.73 7.40
CA LEU A 163 14.97 -3.23 6.02
C LEU A 163 14.17 -4.15 5.09
N ARG A 164 14.27 -5.47 5.28
CA ARG A 164 13.51 -6.44 4.49
C ARG A 164 12.01 -6.34 4.79
N GLU A 165 11.65 -6.30 6.07
CA GLU A 165 10.26 -6.12 6.50
C GLU A 165 9.67 -4.78 6.02
N GLN A 166 10.46 -3.71 6.00
CA GLN A 166 10.06 -2.43 5.38
C GLN A 166 9.75 -2.58 3.87
N GLY A 167 10.46 -3.49 3.20
CA GLY A 167 10.14 -3.93 1.84
C GLY A 167 8.77 -4.59 1.74
N TYR A 168 8.48 -5.57 2.60
CA TYR A 168 7.17 -6.21 2.66
C TYR A 168 6.05 -5.24 3.01
N PHE A 169 6.28 -4.32 3.93
CA PHE A 169 5.37 -3.23 4.25
C PHE A 169 5.02 -2.40 3.02
N ALA A 170 6.04 -1.92 2.28
CA ALA A 170 5.83 -1.14 1.07
C ALA A 170 5.05 -1.92 0.00
N LEU A 171 5.34 -3.22 -0.12
CA LEU A 171 4.67 -4.09 -1.08
C LEU A 171 3.20 -4.35 -0.71
N GLY A 172 2.91 -4.64 0.56
CA GLY A 172 1.55 -4.86 1.05
C GLY A 172 0.69 -3.61 0.95
N PHE A 173 1.27 -2.44 1.23
CA PHE A 173 0.63 -1.15 0.98
C PHE A 173 0.24 -1.00 -0.50
N TYR A 174 1.19 -1.27 -1.41
CA TYR A 174 0.96 -1.13 -2.85
C TYR A 174 -0.11 -2.10 -3.35
N HIS A 175 -0.04 -3.38 -2.97
CA HIS A 175 -1.02 -4.38 -3.38
C HIS A 175 -2.43 -4.03 -2.92
N GLN A 176 -2.58 -3.55 -1.68
CA GLN A 176 -3.88 -3.14 -1.15
C GLN A 176 -4.44 -1.94 -1.94
N LYS A 177 -3.61 -0.93 -2.22
CA LYS A 177 -3.99 0.22 -3.05
C LYS A 177 -4.39 -0.19 -4.47
N ALA A 178 -3.64 -1.08 -5.09
CA ALA A 178 -3.92 -1.56 -6.44
C ALA A 178 -5.28 -2.28 -6.50
N GLU A 179 -5.56 -3.13 -5.52
CA GLU A 179 -6.86 -3.82 -5.40
C GLU A 179 -8.00 -2.82 -5.19
N ASP A 180 -7.83 -1.84 -4.30
CA ASP A 180 -8.84 -0.82 -4.03
C ASP A 180 -9.14 0.04 -5.25
N MET A 181 -8.11 0.40 -6.04
CA MET A 181 -8.27 1.14 -7.29
C MET A 181 -9.00 0.32 -8.35
N LYS A 182 -8.66 -0.97 -8.49
CA LYS A 182 -9.34 -1.90 -9.39
C LYS A 182 -10.82 -2.02 -9.04
N ALA A 183 -11.12 -2.30 -7.77
CA ALA A 183 -12.51 -2.40 -7.29
C ALA A 183 -13.31 -1.10 -7.48
N ALA A 184 -12.67 0.07 -7.34
CA ALA A 184 -13.32 1.35 -7.61
C ALA A 184 -13.63 1.55 -9.11
N LYS A 185 -12.72 1.13 -10.00
CA LYS A 185 -12.94 1.18 -11.45
C LYS A 185 -14.09 0.27 -11.87
N ASP A 186 -14.10 -0.98 -11.38
CA ASP A 186 -15.13 -1.97 -11.68
C ASP A 186 -16.53 -1.50 -11.23
N ARG A 187 -16.62 -0.83 -10.06
CA ARG A 187 -17.88 -0.22 -9.58
C ARG A 187 -18.36 0.90 -10.49
N LYS A 188 -17.45 1.74 -10.98
CA LYS A 188 -17.78 2.86 -11.87
C LYS A 188 -18.27 2.37 -13.23
N GLU A 189 -17.66 1.32 -13.78
CA GLU A 189 -18.07 0.72 -15.06
C GLU A 189 -19.46 0.05 -14.96
N LYS A 190 -19.76 -0.60 -13.82
CA LYS A 190 -21.09 -1.16 -13.56
C LYS A 190 -22.18 -0.10 -13.39
N SER A 191 -21.87 1.06 -12.82
CA SER A 191 -22.85 2.15 -12.71
C SER A 191 -23.14 2.80 -14.06
N THR A 192 -22.13 2.96 -14.93
CA THR A 192 -22.33 3.54 -16.27
C THR A 192 -23.14 2.62 -17.19
N SER A 193 -22.84 1.32 -17.19
CA SER A 193 -23.59 0.33 -17.98
C SER A 193 -25.08 0.20 -17.57
N ASN A 194 -25.38 0.33 -16.28
CA ASN A 194 -26.77 0.36 -15.80
C ASN A 194 -27.52 1.64 -16.20
N GLU A 195 -26.86 2.81 -16.20
CA GLU A 195 -27.46 4.07 -16.63
C GLU A 195 -27.76 4.10 -18.15
N ASP A 196 -26.87 3.50 -18.96
CA ASP A 196 -27.06 3.42 -20.42
C ASP A 196 -28.18 2.44 -20.78
N SER A 197 -28.28 1.30 -20.07
CA SER A 197 -29.36 0.32 -20.26
C SER A 197 -30.75 0.85 -19.88
N GLN A 198 -30.83 1.78 -18.93
CA GLN A 198 -32.08 2.42 -18.51
C GLN A 198 -32.53 3.54 -19.46
N LYS A 199 -31.60 4.16 -20.19
CA LYS A 199 -31.91 5.18 -21.21
C LYS A 199 -32.34 4.58 -22.54
N GLU A 200 -31.93 3.35 -22.85
CA GLU A 200 -32.29 2.67 -24.11
C GLU A 200 -33.65 1.94 -24.03
N GLN A 201 -34.25 1.86 -22.83
CA GLN A 201 -35.58 1.30 -22.59
C GLN A 201 -36.67 2.37 -22.32
N ALA A 202 -36.30 3.66 -22.38
CA ALA A 202 -37.20 4.81 -22.22
C ALA A 202 -37.37 5.54 -23.56
#